data_AF-A0A2P8GCG5-F1
#
_entry.id   AF-A0A2P8GCG5-F1
#
_cell.length_a   1.000
_cell.length_b   1.000
_cell.length_c   1.000
_cell.angle_alpha   90.00
_cell.angle_beta   90.00
_cell.angle_gamma   90.00
#
_symmetry.space_group_name_H-M   'P 1'
#
loop_
_entity.id
_entity.type
_entity.pdbx_description
1 polymer ?
#
loop_
_entity_poly.entity_id
_entity_poly.type
_entity_poly.pdbx_seq_one_letter_code
_entity_poly.pdbx_strand_id
1 'polypeptide(L)'
;MRYLQYKGLLERENKKSLKKIMYETCIVEELNASQGAKKLGVAKEVFVYWRKYYRLEKRQILFDQTVEDLDNLQSLYADDVKGLDMNRPLLYQGEKSLQGLEEVIERTVDYYKYLHFRSEGLSLETAKLPLYEFSKDIVHTYREGVLENELKQSIRS
;
A
#
# COMPACT_ATOMS: atom_id res chain seq x y z
N MET A 1 -0.76 38.54 8.40
CA MET A 1 -0.42 38.37 6.97
C MET A 1 1.08 38.57 6.70
N ARG A 2 1.97 37.64 7.10
CA ARG A 2 3.42 37.66 6.73
C ARG A 2 3.82 36.54 5.74
N TYR A 3 3.02 35.48 5.61
CA TYR A 3 3.36 34.28 4.84
C TYR A 3 3.29 34.44 3.31
N LEU A 4 2.40 35.29 2.80
CA LEU A 4 2.19 35.51 1.36
C LEU A 4 3.39 36.22 0.70
N GLN A 5 4.08 37.09 1.45
CA GLN A 5 5.25 37.82 0.97
C GLN A 5 6.44 36.89 0.73
N TYR A 6 6.69 35.94 1.65
CA TYR A 6 7.74 34.92 1.48
C TYR A 6 7.45 33.97 0.31
N LYS A 7 6.18 33.58 0.13
CA LYS A 7 5.77 32.73 -1.01
C LYS A 7 6.14 33.38 -2.34
N GLY A 8 5.71 34.62 -2.56
CA GLY A 8 5.96 35.31 -3.84
C GLY A 8 7.43 35.63 -4.10
N LEU A 9 8.25 35.77 -3.05
CA LEU A 9 9.70 35.91 -3.19
C LEU A 9 10.33 34.57 -3.62
N LEU A 10 10.06 33.49 -2.90
CA LEU A 10 10.61 32.16 -3.19
C LEU A 10 10.22 31.66 -4.59
N GLU A 11 8.97 31.87 -4.99
CA GLU A 11 8.49 31.43 -6.32
C GLU A 11 9.18 32.19 -7.46
N ARG A 12 9.46 33.49 -7.27
CA ARG A 12 10.17 34.30 -8.26
C ARG A 12 11.65 33.93 -8.36
N GLU A 13 12.34 33.79 -7.23
CA GLU A 13 13.76 33.44 -7.20
C GLU A 13 14.04 32.05 -7.79
N ASN A 14 13.17 31.08 -7.48
CA ASN A 14 13.36 29.69 -7.90
C ASN A 14 12.67 29.36 -9.22
N LYS A 15 11.84 30.27 -9.78
CA LYS A 15 10.99 30.04 -10.97
C LYS A 15 10.16 28.75 -10.88
N LYS A 16 9.73 28.40 -9.67
CA LYS A 16 8.95 27.19 -9.35
C LYS A 16 7.81 27.57 -8.42
N SER A 17 6.72 26.81 -8.44
CA SER A 17 5.67 26.98 -7.43
C SER A 17 6.20 26.58 -6.05
N LEU A 18 5.65 27.19 -5.00
CA LEU A 18 6.03 26.89 -3.62
C LEU A 18 5.81 25.40 -3.31
N LYS A 19 4.76 24.79 -3.87
CA LYS A 19 4.51 23.34 -3.76
C LYS A 19 5.71 22.52 -4.26
N LYS A 20 6.24 22.87 -5.44
CA LYS A 20 7.39 22.15 -6.03
C LYS A 20 8.68 22.38 -5.23
N ILE A 21 8.92 23.61 -4.79
CA ILE A 21 10.07 23.94 -3.93
C ILE A 21 10.01 23.14 -2.62
N MET A 22 8.83 23.10 -1.98
CA MET A 22 8.63 22.36 -0.74
C MET A 22 8.78 20.85 -0.94
N TYR A 23 8.29 20.31 -2.06
CA TYR A 23 8.46 18.89 -2.40
C TYR A 23 9.94 18.54 -2.57
N GLU A 24 10.69 19.31 -3.37
CA GLU A 24 12.13 19.08 -3.56
C GLU A 24 12.88 19.15 -2.23
N THR A 25 12.58 20.17 -1.41
CA THR A 25 13.24 20.36 -0.11
C THR A 25 12.91 19.25 0.89
N CYS A 26 11.64 18.83 0.99
CA CYS A 26 11.20 17.87 2.01
C CYS A 26 11.38 16.41 1.60
N ILE A 27 11.25 16.10 0.31
CA ILE A 27 11.16 14.73 -0.22
C ILE A 27 12.42 14.36 -0.97
N VAL A 28 12.86 15.18 -1.92
CA VAL A 28 14.04 14.86 -2.74
C VAL A 28 15.33 15.02 -1.94
N GLU A 29 15.41 16.09 -1.14
CA GLU A 29 16.59 16.40 -0.33
C GLU A 29 16.48 15.94 1.12
N GLU A 30 15.32 15.42 1.51
CA GLU A 30 15.02 14.89 2.85
C GLU A 30 15.33 15.85 4.02
N LEU A 31 15.29 17.17 3.80
CA LEU A 31 15.66 18.13 4.83
C LEU A 31 14.61 18.21 5.95
N ASN A 32 15.09 18.25 7.18
CA ASN A 32 14.22 18.47 8.34
C ASN A 32 13.76 19.94 8.43
N ALA A 33 12.80 20.22 9.31
CA ALA A 33 12.19 21.56 9.40
C ALA A 33 13.20 22.69 9.68
N SER A 34 14.27 22.43 10.42
CA SER A 34 15.29 23.45 10.71
C SER A 34 16.19 23.68 9.49
N GLN A 35 16.61 22.61 8.82
CA GLN A 35 17.48 22.67 7.64
C GLN A 35 16.74 23.31 6.46
N GLY A 36 15.50 22.89 6.20
CA GLY A 36 14.68 23.45 5.13
C GLY A 36 14.34 24.93 5.34
N ALA A 37 14.02 25.33 6.58
CA ALA A 37 13.79 26.74 6.91
C ALA A 37 15.04 27.60 6.68
N LYS A 38 16.22 27.10 7.11
CA LYS A 38 17.51 27.78 6.88
C LYS A 38 17.82 27.88 5.39
N LYS A 39 17.62 26.81 4.62
CA LYS A 39 17.85 26.79 3.17
C LYS A 39 16.98 27.79 2.43
N LEU A 40 15.70 27.88 2.80
CA LEU A 40 14.74 28.77 2.14
C LEU A 40 14.74 30.19 2.73
N GLY A 41 15.59 30.49 3.72
CA GLY A 41 15.65 31.83 4.34
C GLY A 41 14.35 32.26 5.03
N VAL A 42 13.57 31.31 5.56
CA VAL A 42 12.29 31.59 6.21
C VAL A 42 12.30 31.18 7.69
N ALA A 43 11.38 31.74 8.48
CA ALA A 43 11.17 31.30 9.85
C ALA A 43 10.70 29.83 9.88
N LYS A 44 11.11 29.09 10.92
CA LYS A 44 10.83 27.65 11.05
C LYS A 44 9.32 27.36 11.06
N GLU A 45 8.54 28.21 11.70
CA GLU A 45 7.08 28.09 11.80
C GLU A 45 6.41 28.21 10.43
N VAL A 46 6.94 29.09 9.56
CA VAL A 46 6.49 29.24 8.16
C VAL A 46 6.74 27.95 7.38
N PHE A 47 7.95 27.39 7.51
CA PHE A 47 8.32 26.15 6.85
C PHE A 47 7.45 24.97 7.32
N VAL A 48 7.27 24.82 8.63
CA VAL A 48 6.42 23.77 9.23
C VAL A 48 4.97 23.91 8.75
N TYR A 49 4.45 25.14 8.70
CA TYR A 49 3.12 25.41 8.17
C TYR A 49 2.98 24.94 6.71
N TRP A 50 3.92 25.31 5.83
CA TRP A 50 3.88 24.88 4.43
C TRP A 50 4.04 23.38 4.27
N ARG A 51 4.93 22.75 5.03
CA ARG A 51 5.12 21.30 5.01
C ARG A 51 3.82 20.56 5.33
N LYS A 52 3.08 21.02 6.34
CA LYS A 52 1.76 20.49 6.71
C LYS A 52 0.71 20.79 5.66
N TYR A 53 0.65 22.03 5.17
CA TYR A 53 -0.30 22.46 4.15
C TYR A 53 -0.19 21.64 2.86
N TYR A 54 1.03 21.32 2.44
CA TYR A 54 1.29 20.47 1.27
C TYR A 54 1.36 18.97 1.59
N ARG A 55 1.03 18.56 2.81
CA ARG A 55 0.99 17.15 3.25
C ARG A 55 2.32 16.38 3.13
N LEU A 56 3.45 17.07 3.24
CA LEU A 56 4.80 16.49 3.06
C LEU A 56 5.41 15.92 4.35
N GLU A 57 4.57 15.55 5.31
CA GLU A 57 4.99 14.82 6.50
C GLU A 57 4.98 13.32 6.20
N LYS A 58 5.98 12.57 6.68
CA LYS A 58 6.13 11.13 6.36
C LYS A 58 4.84 10.34 6.60
N ARG A 59 4.13 10.61 7.70
CA ARG A 59 2.86 9.95 8.02
C ARG A 59 1.74 10.29 7.03
N GLN A 60 1.66 11.53 6.55
CA GLN A 60 0.63 11.92 5.58
C GLN A 60 0.93 11.33 4.20
N ILE A 61 2.19 11.26 3.80
CA ILE A 61 2.59 10.61 2.55
C ILE A 61 2.23 9.13 2.58
N LEU A 62 2.59 8.42 3.65
CA LEU A 62 2.24 7.01 3.82
C LEU A 62 0.71 6.81 3.81
N PHE A 63 -0.03 7.72 4.44
CA PHE A 63 -1.49 7.67 4.42
C PHE A 63 -2.04 7.87 3.01
N ASP A 64 -1.57 8.90 2.29
CA ASP A 64 -2.01 9.21 0.93
C ASP A 64 -1.70 8.04 -0.02
N GLN A 65 -0.52 7.43 0.10
CA GLN A 65 -0.15 6.19 -0.61
C GLN A 65 -1.07 5.02 -0.27
N THR A 66 -1.36 4.82 1.02
CA THR A 66 -2.25 3.73 1.45
C THR A 66 -3.65 3.89 0.87
N VAL A 67 -4.17 5.13 0.82
CA VAL A 67 -5.48 5.41 0.21
C VAL A 67 -5.46 5.09 -1.29
N GLU A 68 -4.42 5.50 -2.01
CA GLU A 68 -4.25 5.19 -3.43
C GLU A 68 -4.15 3.68 -3.68
N ASP A 69 -3.42 2.95 -2.84
CA ASP A 69 -3.31 1.49 -2.92
C ASP A 69 -4.67 0.80 -2.69
N LEU A 70 -5.47 1.28 -1.74
CA LEU A 70 -6.81 0.74 -1.48
C LEU A 70 -7.75 0.94 -2.69
N ASP A 71 -7.72 2.12 -3.30
CA ASP A 71 -8.51 2.42 -4.51
C ASP A 71 -8.11 1.50 -5.68
N ASN A 72 -6.80 1.29 -5.87
CA ASN A 72 -6.27 0.38 -6.89
C ASN A 72 -6.71 -1.07 -6.66
N LEU A 73 -6.65 -1.55 -5.42
CA LEU A 73 -7.10 -2.90 -5.04
C LEU A 73 -8.60 -3.08 -5.20
N GLN A 74 -9.40 -2.05 -4.90
CA GLN A 74 -10.85 -2.09 -5.14
C GLN A 74 -11.16 -2.32 -6.62
N SER A 75 -10.45 -1.62 -7.51
CA SER A 75 -10.57 -1.81 -8.96
C SER A 75 -10.18 -3.21 -9.39
N LEU A 76 -9.04 -3.72 -8.90
CA LEU A 76 -8.55 -5.07 -9.22
C LEU A 76 -9.55 -6.16 -8.83
N TYR A 77 -10.08 -6.10 -7.60
CA TYR A 77 -11.01 -7.11 -7.11
C TYR A 77 -12.43 -6.96 -7.68
N ALA A 78 -12.77 -5.83 -8.29
CA ALA A 78 -14.06 -5.66 -8.96
C ALA A 78 -14.25 -6.66 -10.11
N ASP A 79 -13.17 -7.01 -10.82
CA ASP A 79 -13.22 -8.00 -11.89
C ASP A 79 -13.21 -9.44 -11.35
N ASP A 80 -12.40 -9.71 -10.33
CA ASP A 80 -12.38 -11.02 -9.65
C ASP A 80 -13.76 -11.39 -9.10
N VAL A 81 -14.51 -10.42 -8.56
CA VAL A 81 -15.80 -10.68 -7.90
C VAL A 81 -16.95 -10.92 -8.89
N LYS A 82 -16.88 -10.46 -10.14
CA LYS A 82 -17.98 -10.58 -11.13
C LYS A 82 -18.34 -12.04 -11.48
N GLY A 83 -17.45 -12.99 -11.24
CA GLY A 83 -17.65 -14.42 -11.52
C GLY A 83 -17.71 -15.32 -10.29
N LEU A 84 -17.62 -14.78 -9.07
CA LEU A 84 -17.56 -15.60 -7.86
C LEU A 84 -18.93 -16.12 -7.44
N ASP A 85 -19.11 -17.45 -7.48
CA ASP A 85 -20.21 -18.11 -6.80
C ASP A 85 -19.89 -18.30 -5.31
N MET A 86 -20.36 -17.40 -4.46
CA MET A 86 -20.19 -17.46 -3.00
C MET A 86 -21.05 -18.53 -2.31
N ASN A 87 -21.92 -19.24 -3.04
CA ASN A 87 -22.77 -20.29 -2.51
C ASN A 87 -22.38 -21.71 -2.96
N ARG A 88 -21.36 -21.86 -3.83
CA ARG A 88 -20.86 -23.20 -4.21
C ARG A 88 -20.47 -24.02 -2.97
N PRO A 89 -20.89 -25.30 -2.88
CA PRO A 89 -20.50 -26.18 -1.79
C PRO A 89 -19.01 -26.54 -1.88
N LEU A 90 -18.41 -26.89 -0.74
CA LEU A 90 -17.06 -27.44 -0.67
C LEU A 90 -17.07 -28.90 -1.13
N LEU A 91 -16.20 -29.23 -2.08
CA LEU A 91 -16.05 -30.57 -2.65
C LEU A 91 -15.38 -31.54 -1.67
N TYR A 92 -14.43 -31.06 -0.89
CA TYR A 92 -13.62 -31.87 0.04
C TYR A 92 -14.07 -31.68 1.50
N GLN A 93 -15.35 -31.36 1.71
CA GLN A 93 -15.89 -31.10 3.05
C GLN A 93 -15.72 -32.31 3.98
N GLY A 94 -15.12 -32.10 5.16
CA GLY A 94 -14.92 -33.15 6.16
C GLY A 94 -13.67 -34.01 5.94
N GLU A 95 -12.95 -33.79 4.85
CA GLU A 95 -11.64 -34.40 4.62
C GLU A 95 -10.52 -33.60 5.32
N LYS A 96 -9.51 -34.31 5.81
CA LYS A 96 -8.24 -33.72 6.26
C LYS A 96 -7.15 -33.97 5.21
N SER A 97 -7.40 -33.50 3.99
CA SER A 97 -6.53 -33.67 2.83
C SER A 97 -5.89 -32.35 2.41
N LEU A 98 -4.80 -32.41 1.63
CA LEU A 98 -4.17 -31.20 1.08
C LEU A 98 -5.09 -30.50 0.07
N GLN A 99 -5.88 -31.28 -0.65
CA GLN A 99 -6.92 -30.79 -1.57
C GLN A 99 -8.01 -30.01 -0.81
N GLY A 100 -8.45 -30.53 0.35
CA GLY A 100 -9.38 -29.80 1.21
C GLY A 100 -8.78 -28.52 1.80
N LEU A 101 -7.51 -28.54 2.17
CA LEU A 101 -6.81 -27.32 2.62
C LEU A 101 -6.74 -26.27 1.50
N GLU A 102 -6.36 -26.69 0.30
CA GLU A 102 -6.30 -25.81 -0.87
C GLU A 102 -7.66 -25.17 -1.16
N GLU A 103 -8.73 -25.98 -1.22
CA GLU A 103 -10.08 -25.48 -1.47
C GLU A 103 -10.51 -24.44 -0.42
N VAL A 104 -10.22 -24.69 0.86
CA VAL A 104 -10.52 -23.76 1.95
C VAL A 104 -9.72 -22.47 1.80
N ILE A 105 -8.43 -22.54 1.45
CA ILE A 105 -7.59 -21.36 1.20
C ILE A 105 -8.14 -20.55 0.03
N GLU A 106 -8.41 -21.18 -1.11
CA GLU A 106 -8.97 -20.50 -2.28
C GLU A 106 -10.31 -19.84 -1.96
N ARG A 107 -11.18 -20.55 -1.23
CA ARG A 107 -12.47 -20.01 -0.81
C ARG A 107 -12.34 -18.82 0.13
N THR A 108 -11.31 -18.84 0.96
CA THR A 108 -11.01 -17.75 1.89
C THR A 108 -10.44 -16.54 1.15
N VAL A 109 -9.60 -16.74 0.13
CA VAL A 109 -9.13 -15.67 -0.76
C VAL A 109 -10.33 -15.03 -1.48
N ASP A 110 -11.20 -15.83 -2.10
CA ASP A 110 -12.43 -15.36 -2.77
C ASP A 110 -13.28 -14.50 -1.81
N TYR A 111 -13.47 -14.98 -0.58
CA TYR A 111 -14.22 -14.27 0.46
C TYR A 111 -13.61 -12.91 0.81
N TYR A 112 -12.29 -12.84 1.03
CA TYR A 112 -11.66 -11.57 1.38
C TYR A 112 -11.59 -10.60 0.21
N LYS A 113 -11.45 -11.07 -1.03
CA LYS A 113 -11.57 -10.22 -2.23
C LYS A 113 -12.98 -9.63 -2.33
N TYR A 114 -14.01 -10.45 -2.12
CA TYR A 114 -15.40 -9.99 -2.04
C TYR A 114 -15.60 -8.97 -0.92
N LEU A 115 -15.11 -9.26 0.29
CA LEU A 115 -15.23 -8.37 1.44
C LEU A 115 -14.49 -7.04 1.22
N HIS A 116 -13.30 -7.09 0.61
CA HIS A 116 -12.54 -5.91 0.24
C HIS A 116 -13.32 -5.03 -0.74
N PHE A 117 -13.83 -5.62 -1.82
CA PHE A 117 -14.66 -4.90 -2.79
C PHE A 117 -15.90 -4.27 -2.14
N ARG A 118 -16.63 -5.03 -1.31
CA ARG A 118 -17.87 -4.58 -0.66
C ARG A 118 -17.67 -3.55 0.43
N SER A 119 -16.52 -3.55 1.10
CA SER A 119 -16.18 -2.62 2.18
C SER A 119 -15.28 -1.48 1.74
N GLU A 120 -14.98 -1.37 0.43
CA GLU A 120 -14.05 -0.37 -0.11
C GLU A 120 -12.66 -0.45 0.57
N GLY A 121 -12.25 -1.67 0.93
CA GLY A 121 -10.99 -1.93 1.64
C GLY A 121 -10.97 -1.53 3.12
N LEU A 122 -12.06 -1.02 3.69
CA LEU A 122 -12.10 -0.50 5.06
C LEU A 122 -12.32 -1.57 6.14
N SER A 123 -12.67 -2.80 5.75
CA SER A 123 -12.82 -3.89 6.72
C SER A 123 -11.45 -4.38 7.21
N LEU A 124 -11.22 -4.35 8.53
CA LEU A 124 -9.97 -4.85 9.13
C LEU A 124 -9.70 -6.33 8.84
N GLU A 125 -10.74 -7.10 8.50
CA GLU A 125 -10.60 -8.52 8.17
C GLU A 125 -9.86 -8.74 6.86
N THR A 126 -9.92 -7.78 5.91
CA THR A 126 -9.22 -7.87 4.62
C THR A 126 -7.70 -7.83 4.78
N ALA A 127 -7.19 -7.38 5.93
CA ALA A 127 -5.77 -7.44 6.26
C ALA A 127 -5.21 -8.88 6.29
N LYS A 128 -6.09 -9.89 6.35
CA LYS A 128 -5.70 -11.31 6.26
C LYS A 128 -5.51 -11.79 4.82
N LEU A 129 -6.00 -11.07 3.82
CA LEU A 129 -5.95 -11.49 2.41
C LEU A 129 -4.52 -11.85 1.95
N PRO A 130 -3.48 -11.02 2.20
CA PRO A 130 -2.11 -11.35 1.78
C PRO A 130 -1.59 -12.66 2.39
N LEU A 131 -2.00 -12.99 3.63
CA LEU A 131 -1.62 -14.25 4.27
C LEU A 131 -2.23 -15.46 3.54
N TYR A 132 -3.49 -15.37 3.13
CA TYR A 132 -4.16 -16.45 2.42
C TYR A 132 -3.70 -16.56 0.96
N GLU A 133 -3.39 -15.44 0.29
CA GLU A 133 -2.75 -15.45 -1.03
C GLU A 133 -1.36 -16.11 -0.97
N PHE A 134 -0.53 -15.73 0.00
CA PHE A 134 0.75 -16.40 0.25
C PHE A 134 0.56 -17.90 0.52
N SER A 135 -0.41 -18.27 1.35
CA SER A 135 -0.68 -19.68 1.64
C SER A 135 -1.12 -20.46 0.40
N LYS A 136 -1.89 -19.83 -0.50
CA LYS A 136 -2.28 -20.39 -1.79
C LYS A 136 -1.05 -20.66 -2.65
N ASP A 137 -0.15 -19.69 -2.74
CA ASP A 137 1.09 -19.81 -3.51
C ASP A 137 1.98 -20.94 -2.98
N ILE A 138 2.06 -21.12 -1.65
CA ILE A 138 2.80 -22.23 -1.04
C ILE A 138 2.20 -23.59 -1.44
N VAL A 139 0.88 -23.73 -1.41
CA VAL A 139 0.22 -24.99 -1.82
C VAL A 139 0.44 -25.26 -3.31
N HIS A 140 0.38 -24.22 -4.14
CA HIS A 140 0.62 -24.33 -5.57
C HIS A 140 2.05 -24.75 -5.88
N THR A 141 3.04 -24.04 -5.33
CA THR A 141 4.47 -24.35 -5.51
C THR A 141 4.87 -25.71 -4.93
N TYR A 142 4.20 -26.16 -3.86
CA TYR A 142 4.32 -27.53 -3.37
C TYR A 142 3.85 -28.55 -4.41
N ARG A 143 2.64 -28.36 -4.96
CA ARG A 143 2.05 -29.26 -5.96
C ARG A 143 2.90 -29.35 -7.23
N GLU A 144 3.54 -28.26 -7.62
CA GLU A 144 4.45 -28.21 -8.77
C GLU A 144 5.83 -28.82 -8.47
N GLY A 145 6.10 -29.23 -7.23
CA GLY A 145 7.38 -29.79 -6.80
C GLY A 145 8.51 -28.77 -6.67
N VAL A 146 8.20 -27.47 -6.81
CA VAL A 146 9.18 -26.37 -6.72
C VAL A 146 9.81 -26.34 -5.33
N LEU A 147 8.99 -26.40 -4.28
CA LEU A 147 9.47 -26.37 -2.89
C LEU A 147 10.41 -27.53 -2.56
N GLU A 148 10.12 -28.74 -3.07
CA GLU A 148 11.03 -29.87 -2.87
C GLU A 148 12.38 -29.66 -3.56
N ASN A 149 12.37 -29.05 -4.75
CA ASN A 149 13.58 -28.79 -5.51
C ASN A 149 14.45 -27.73 -4.84
N GLU A 150 13.84 -26.65 -4.34
CA GLU A 150 14.53 -25.61 -3.56
C GLU A 150 15.15 -26.18 -2.28
N LEU A 151 14.42 -27.03 -1.57
CA LEU A 151 14.94 -27.72 -0.40
C LEU A 151 16.15 -28.62 -0.75
N LYS A 152 16.06 -29.40 -1.83
CA LYS A 152 17.18 -30.24 -2.29
C LYS A 152 18.39 -29.42 -2.72
N GLN A 153 18.19 -28.23 -3.27
CA GLN A 153 19.29 -27.33 -3.68
C GLN A 153 19.97 -26.68 -2.48
N SER A 154 19.20 -26.16 -1.51
CA SER A 154 19.71 -25.52 -0.29
C SER A 154 20.47 -26.46 0.64
N ILE A 155 20.16 -27.76 0.64
CA ILE A 155 20.92 -28.77 1.38
C ILE A 155 22.24 -29.14 0.67
N ARG A 156 22.33 -28.91 -0.65
CA ARG A 156 23.52 -29.22 -1.46
C ARG A 156 24.51 -28.05 -1.57
N SER A 157 24.09 -26.83 -1.23
CA SER A 157 24.92 -25.61 -1.15
C SER A 157 25.60 -25.48 0.20
#